data_AF-G6EYQ6-F1
#
_entry.id   AF-G6EYQ6-F1
#
_cell.length_a   1.000
_cell.length_b   1.000
_cell.length_c   1.000
_cell.angle_alpha   90.00
_cell.angle_beta   90.00
_cell.angle_gamma   90.00
#
_symmetry.space_group_name_H-M   'P 1'
#
loop_
_entity.id
_entity.type
_entity.pdbx_description
1 polymer ?
#
loop_
_entity_poly.entity_id
_entity_poly.type
_entity_poly.pdbx_seq_one_letter_code
_entity_poly.pdbx_strand_id
1 'polypeptide(L)'
;MTSKTSFFSTRLWLATGAFYGMAAVILSSFTSHLPDSYFIGSGRDMARIADTILFIHSLALIAISILQKIWQPSVHLNIIGFAFNLGLWCFCGAVFYTAMTGLHSPVLPIAPIGGSTLIFAWLYLTIATFLIKDRNNN
;
A
#
# COMPACT_ATOMS: atom_id res chain seq x y z
N MET A 1 24.97 -13.21 -7.94
CA MET A 1 24.77 -11.87 -7.32
C MET A 1 23.33 -11.61 -6.82
N THR A 2 22.35 -12.49 -7.08
CA THR A 2 20.91 -12.29 -6.81
C THR A 2 20.46 -12.56 -5.36
N SER A 3 21.26 -13.24 -4.53
CA SER A 3 20.85 -13.61 -3.17
C SER A 3 20.81 -12.43 -2.20
N LYS A 4 21.76 -11.49 -2.28
CA LYS A 4 21.80 -10.32 -1.38
C LYS A 4 20.69 -9.32 -1.67
N THR A 5 20.40 -9.06 -2.95
CA THR A 5 19.33 -8.14 -3.36
C THR A 5 17.95 -8.66 -3.00
N SER A 6 17.67 -9.94 -3.22
CA SER A 6 16.39 -10.55 -2.79
C SER A 6 16.19 -10.48 -1.28
N PHE A 7 17.25 -10.72 -0.49
CA PHE A 7 17.17 -10.64 0.97
C PHE A 7 16.84 -9.24 1.49
N PHE A 8 17.46 -8.21 0.93
CA PHE A 8 17.16 -6.81 1.28
C PHE A 8 15.71 -6.46 0.97
N SER A 9 15.26 -6.78 -0.25
CA SER A 9 13.88 -6.53 -0.67
C SER A 9 12.85 -7.24 0.21
N THR A 10 13.12 -8.47 0.65
CA THR A 10 12.20 -9.20 1.54
C THR A 10 11.97 -8.47 2.86
N ARG A 11 13.06 -7.99 3.48
CA ARG A 11 12.98 -7.22 4.73
C ARG A 11 12.31 -5.87 4.52
N LEU A 12 12.56 -5.23 3.38
CA LEU A 12 11.93 -3.96 3.03
C LEU A 12 10.39 -4.08 2.96
N TRP A 13 9.87 -5.11 2.29
CA TRP A 13 8.42 -5.31 2.17
C TRP A 13 7.78 -5.69 3.49
N LEU A 14 8.45 -6.49 4.32
CA LEU A 14 7.98 -6.79 5.67
C LEU A 14 7.94 -5.53 6.55
N ALA A 15 9.01 -4.73 6.53
CA ALA A 15 9.12 -3.52 7.33
C ALA A 15 8.09 -2.46 6.91
N THR A 16 7.93 -2.23 5.60
CA THR A 16 6.93 -1.28 5.09
C THR A 16 5.51 -1.75 5.35
N GLY A 17 5.22 -3.04 5.19
CA GLY A 17 3.93 -3.62 5.57
C GLY A 17 3.63 -3.46 7.07
N ALA A 18 4.59 -3.78 7.94
CA ALA A 18 4.43 -3.58 9.39
C ALA A 18 4.24 -2.10 9.76
N PHE A 19 4.99 -1.21 9.12
CA PHE A 19 4.86 0.24 9.31
C PHE A 19 3.47 0.75 8.91
N TYR A 20 2.96 0.35 7.74
CA TYR A 20 1.62 0.76 7.33
C TYR A 20 0.52 0.13 8.18
N GLY A 21 0.71 -1.10 8.68
CA GLY A 21 -0.23 -1.71 9.62
C GLY A 21 -0.31 -0.91 10.92
N MET A 22 0.83 -0.51 11.49
CA MET A 22 0.88 0.39 12.64
C MET A 22 0.23 1.75 12.33
N ALA A 23 0.57 2.37 11.19
CA ALA A 23 0.02 3.65 10.79
C ALA A 23 -1.51 3.59 10.60
N ALA A 24 -2.03 2.51 10.01
CA ALA A 24 -3.46 2.30 9.85
C ALA A 24 -4.18 2.22 11.20
N VAL A 25 -3.60 1.55 12.21
CA VAL A 25 -4.18 1.52 13.57
C VAL A 25 -4.20 2.90 14.21
N ILE A 26 -3.10 3.65 14.09
CA ILE A 26 -3.01 5.03 14.62
C ILE A 26 -4.05 5.93 13.95
N LEU A 27 -4.11 5.93 12.62
CA LEU A 27 -5.04 6.75 11.85
C LEU A 27 -6.49 6.33 12.10
N SER A 28 -6.80 5.03 12.13
CA SER A 28 -8.14 4.53 12.46
C SER A 28 -8.60 4.96 13.86
N SER A 29 -7.69 5.01 14.83
CA SER A 29 -7.97 5.55 16.16
C SER A 29 -8.32 7.03 16.10
N PHE A 30 -7.56 7.84 15.36
CA PHE A 30 -7.89 9.26 15.15
C PHE A 30 -9.22 9.43 14.42
N THR A 31 -9.45 8.71 13.33
CA THR A 31 -10.70 8.71 12.56
C THR A 31 -11.90 8.26 13.38
N SER A 32 -11.71 7.47 14.45
CA SER A 32 -12.81 7.01 15.31
C SER A 32 -13.07 7.94 16.50
N HIS A 33 -12.03 8.55 17.05
CA HIS A 33 -12.13 9.27 18.33
C HIS A 33 -12.02 10.79 18.22
N LEU A 34 -11.48 11.36 17.15
CA LEU A 34 -11.49 12.81 16.97
C LEU A 34 -12.93 13.32 16.82
N PRO A 35 -13.27 14.53 17.31
CA PRO A 35 -14.58 15.17 17.07
C PRO A 35 -14.85 15.45 15.59
N ASP A 36 -16.12 15.52 15.20
CA ASP A 36 -16.51 15.79 13.80
C ASP A 36 -16.01 17.15 13.29
N SER A 37 -15.74 18.10 14.19
CA SER A 37 -15.18 19.42 13.84
C SER A 37 -13.79 19.36 13.19
N TYR A 38 -13.09 18.21 13.27
CA TYR A 38 -11.80 18.00 12.61
C TYR A 38 -11.93 17.53 11.16
N PHE A 39 -13.15 17.20 10.71
CA PHE A 39 -13.43 16.74 9.37
C PHE A 39 -14.35 17.72 8.66
N ILE A 40 -14.12 17.91 7.36
CA ILE A 40 -15.14 18.53 6.51
C ILE A 40 -16.31 17.56 6.34
N GLY A 41 -17.50 18.04 5.96
CA GLY A 41 -18.74 17.25 5.76
C GLY A 41 -18.62 15.72 5.78
N SER A 42 -18.44 15.09 4.62
CA SER A 42 -18.25 13.63 4.48
C SER A 42 -16.79 13.17 4.69
N GLY A 43 -15.93 14.01 5.24
CA GLY A 43 -14.50 13.80 5.39
C GLY A 43 -14.15 12.63 6.30
N ARG A 44 -14.92 12.40 7.37
CA ARG A 44 -14.68 11.23 8.23
C ARG A 44 -14.83 9.91 7.45
N ASP A 45 -15.83 9.81 6.58
CA ASP A 45 -16.02 8.62 5.74
C ASP A 45 -14.90 8.47 4.72
N MET A 46 -14.40 9.57 4.16
CA MET A 46 -13.20 9.56 3.33
C MET A 46 -11.98 9.04 4.09
N ALA A 47 -11.76 9.52 5.32
CA ALA A 47 -10.67 9.04 6.18
C ALA A 47 -10.80 7.53 6.48
N ARG A 48 -12.01 7.03 6.75
CA ARG A 48 -12.27 5.59 6.95
C ARG A 48 -11.92 4.75 5.72
N ILE A 49 -12.17 5.28 4.51
CA ILE A 49 -11.75 4.63 3.25
C ILE A 49 -10.22 4.58 3.18
N ALA A 50 -9.53 5.68 3.48
CA ALA A 50 -8.06 5.72 3.50
C ALA A 50 -7.47 4.73 4.52
N ASP A 51 -8.04 4.66 5.72
CA ASP A 51 -7.63 3.73 6.78
C ASP A 51 -7.75 2.27 6.31
N THR A 52 -8.89 1.92 5.70
CA THR A 52 -9.16 0.58 5.18
C THR A 52 -8.18 0.21 4.06
N ILE A 53 -7.97 1.12 3.11
CA ILE A 53 -7.03 0.92 2.01
C ILE A 53 -5.60 0.78 2.56
N LEU A 54 -5.18 1.60 3.52
CA LEU A 54 -3.86 1.49 4.14
C LEU A 54 -3.66 0.13 4.82
N PHE A 55 -4.65 -0.32 5.59
CA PHE A 55 -4.57 -1.60 6.30
C PHE A 55 -4.52 -2.79 5.33
N ILE A 56 -5.40 -2.87 4.34
CA ILE A 56 -5.45 -4.00 3.38
C ILE A 56 -4.11 -4.15 2.65
N HIS A 57 -3.55 -3.04 2.17
CA HIS A 57 -2.30 -3.09 1.41
C HIS A 57 -1.07 -3.27 2.30
N SER A 58 -1.16 -2.95 3.60
CA SER A 58 -0.15 -3.32 4.58
C SER A 58 0.01 -4.85 4.65
N LEU A 59 -1.11 -5.58 4.69
CA LEU A 59 -1.13 -7.04 4.68
C LEU A 59 -0.65 -7.59 3.33
N ALA A 60 -1.00 -6.93 2.23
CA ALA A 60 -0.48 -7.29 0.90
C ALA A 60 1.05 -7.19 0.84
N LEU A 61 1.67 -6.14 1.39
CA LEU A 61 3.13 -6.01 1.44
C LEU A 61 3.80 -7.09 2.30
N ILE A 62 3.19 -7.44 3.44
CA ILE A 62 3.63 -8.59 4.24
C ILE A 62 3.55 -9.88 3.42
N ALA A 63 2.45 -10.09 2.68
CA ALA A 63 2.29 -11.24 1.80
C ALA A 63 3.34 -11.27 0.67
N ILE A 64 3.69 -10.13 0.07
CA ILE A 64 4.78 -10.04 -0.92
C ILE A 64 6.12 -10.48 -0.31
N SER A 65 6.41 -10.10 0.94
CA SER A 65 7.61 -10.57 1.65
C SER A 65 7.63 -12.09 1.81
N ILE A 66 6.48 -12.69 2.15
CA ILE A 66 6.33 -14.15 2.28
C ILE A 66 6.49 -14.83 0.91
N LEU A 67 5.87 -14.31 -0.15
CA LEU A 67 5.97 -14.86 -1.51
C LEU A 67 7.42 -14.86 -2.03
N GLN A 68 8.25 -13.89 -1.65
CA GLN A 68 9.68 -13.90 -1.99
C GLN A 68 10.46 -15.05 -1.34
N LYS A 69 9.93 -15.71 -0.31
CA LYS A 69 10.52 -16.93 0.26
C LYS A 69 10.07 -18.19 -0.47
N ILE A 70 8.83 -18.21 -0.96
CA ILE A 70 8.18 -19.36 -1.59
C ILE A 70 8.58 -19.49 -3.07
N TRP A 71 8.62 -18.36 -3.78
CA TRP A 71 8.93 -18.31 -5.20
C TRP A 71 10.41 -18.04 -5.48
N GLN A 72 10.84 -18.33 -6.70
CA GLN A 72 12.18 -17.98 -7.15
C GLN A 72 12.38 -16.45 -7.08
N PRO A 73 13.58 -15.96 -6.71
CA PRO A 73 13.87 -14.53 -6.70
C PRO A 73 13.52 -13.87 -8.03
N SER A 74 12.61 -12.92 -8.01
CA SER A 74 12.10 -12.24 -9.20
C SER A 74 11.93 -10.75 -8.99
N VAL A 75 12.24 -9.97 -10.03
CA VAL A 75 12.04 -8.52 -10.05
C VAL A 75 10.56 -8.13 -9.99
N HIS A 76 9.66 -9.00 -10.43
CA HIS A 76 8.22 -8.71 -10.50
C HIS A 76 7.62 -8.41 -9.12
N LEU A 77 7.97 -9.19 -8.09
CA LEU A 77 7.52 -8.94 -6.71
C LEU A 77 8.02 -7.60 -6.16
N ASN A 78 9.19 -7.13 -6.60
CA ASN A 78 9.70 -5.81 -6.20
C ASN A 78 8.93 -4.69 -6.86
N ILE A 79 8.62 -4.80 -8.16
CA ILE A 79 7.80 -3.81 -8.86
C ILE A 79 6.43 -3.67 -8.19
N ILE A 80 5.81 -4.79 -7.81
CA ILE A 80 4.53 -4.81 -7.08
C ILE A 80 4.67 -4.11 -5.72
N GLY A 81 5.71 -4.45 -4.94
CA GLY A 81 5.98 -3.81 -3.64
C GLY A 81 6.17 -2.30 -3.74
N PHE A 82 6.92 -1.82 -4.75
CA PHE A 82 7.08 -0.39 -5.00
C PHE A 82 5.78 0.28 -5.45
N ALA A 83 5.00 -0.36 -6.33
CA ALA A 83 3.72 0.16 -6.78
C ALA A 83 2.71 0.30 -5.62
N PHE A 84 2.62 -0.70 -4.73
CA PHE A 84 1.81 -0.57 -3.52
C PHE A 84 2.27 0.57 -2.62
N ASN A 85 3.56 0.72 -2.38
CA ASN A 85 4.09 1.82 -1.59
C ASN A 85 3.72 3.18 -2.20
N LEU A 86 4.05 3.41 -3.47
CA LEU A 86 3.76 4.67 -4.15
C LEU A 86 2.26 4.97 -4.16
N GLY A 87 1.44 3.97 -4.48
CA GLY A 87 -0.01 4.07 -4.49
C GLY A 87 -0.57 4.45 -3.12
N LEU A 88 -0.05 3.84 -2.03
CA LEU A 88 -0.49 4.14 -0.66
C LEU A 88 -0.17 5.58 -0.24
N TRP A 89 1.06 6.05 -0.49
CA TRP A 89 1.44 7.43 -0.17
C TRP A 89 0.58 8.45 -0.92
N CYS A 90 0.40 8.26 -2.22
CA CYS A 90 -0.42 9.15 -3.03
C CYS A 90 -1.91 9.09 -2.66
N PHE A 91 -2.49 7.89 -2.55
CA PHE A 91 -3.91 7.72 -2.30
C PHE A 91 -4.28 8.10 -0.86
N CYS A 92 -3.72 7.43 0.14
CA CYS A 92 -4.13 7.60 1.53
C CYS A 92 -3.75 8.99 2.05
N GLY A 93 -2.56 9.48 1.69
CA GLY A 93 -2.12 10.83 2.07
C GLY A 93 -3.04 11.91 1.50
N ALA A 94 -3.38 11.83 0.21
CA ALA A 94 -4.27 12.81 -0.41
C ALA A 94 -5.70 12.73 0.15
N VAL A 95 -6.26 11.53 0.32
CA VAL A 95 -7.63 11.36 0.85
C VAL A 95 -7.73 11.86 2.29
N PHE A 96 -6.75 11.55 3.16
CA PHE A 96 -6.75 12.00 4.55
C PHE A 96 -6.57 13.53 4.64
N TYR A 97 -5.69 14.09 3.80
CA TYR A 97 -5.52 15.54 3.71
C TYR A 97 -6.82 16.25 3.28
N THR A 98 -7.49 15.75 2.25
CA THR A 98 -8.77 16.28 1.78
C THR A 98 -9.87 16.09 2.81
N ALA A 99 -9.90 14.96 3.53
CA ALA A 99 -10.88 14.69 4.59
C ALA A 99 -10.86 15.75 5.71
N MET A 100 -9.68 16.26 6.06
CA MET A 100 -9.52 17.26 7.13
C MET A 100 -9.64 18.70 6.61
N THR A 101 -9.12 19.00 5.43
CA THR A 101 -8.99 20.37 4.93
C THR A 101 -10.05 20.76 3.90
N GLY A 102 -10.69 19.79 3.25
CA GLY A 102 -11.52 19.99 2.07
C GLY A 102 -10.75 20.40 0.81
N LEU A 103 -9.43 20.57 0.92
CA LEU A 103 -8.59 20.99 -0.19
C LEU A 103 -8.19 19.79 -1.04
N HIS A 104 -8.27 19.99 -2.35
CA HIS A 104 -7.73 19.08 -3.34
C HIS A 104 -6.46 19.71 -3.93
N SER A 105 -5.51 18.88 -4.36
CA SER A 105 -4.36 19.40 -5.10
C SER A 105 -4.84 20.12 -6.36
N PRO A 106 -4.46 21.39 -6.57
CA PRO A 106 -4.95 22.17 -7.70
C PRO A 106 -4.28 21.78 -9.03
N VAL A 107 -3.15 21.06 -8.97
CA VAL A 107 -2.30 20.78 -10.13
C VAL A 107 -2.50 19.35 -10.65
N LEU A 108 -2.82 18.39 -9.78
CA LEU A 108 -2.88 16.98 -10.17
C LEU A 108 -3.87 16.19 -9.30
N PRO A 109 -4.67 15.27 -9.87
CA PRO A 109 -5.53 14.38 -9.11
C PRO A 109 -4.71 13.28 -8.39
N ILE A 110 -4.07 13.65 -7.28
CA ILE A 110 -3.14 12.76 -6.54
C ILE A 110 -3.85 11.48 -6.07
N ALA A 111 -5.06 11.60 -5.50
CA ALA A 111 -5.80 10.44 -5.02
C ALA A 111 -6.16 9.47 -6.19
N PRO A 112 -6.78 9.90 -7.30
CA PRO A 112 -7.01 9.02 -8.45
C PRO A 112 -5.75 8.35 -9.03
N ILE A 113 -4.62 9.05 -9.07
CA ILE A 113 -3.34 8.48 -9.52
C ILE A 113 -2.85 7.39 -8.56
N GLY A 114 -2.92 7.66 -7.26
CA GLY A 114 -2.59 6.68 -6.23
C GLY A 114 -3.47 5.44 -6.33
N GLY A 115 -4.78 5.62 -6.47
CA GLY A 115 -5.74 4.53 -6.66
C GLY A 115 -5.46 3.71 -7.92
N SER A 116 -5.15 4.38 -9.04
CA SER A 116 -4.78 3.72 -10.29
C SER A 116 -3.48 2.91 -10.15
N THR A 117 -2.52 3.41 -9.38
CA THR A 117 -1.26 2.71 -9.08
C THR A 117 -1.50 1.48 -8.20
N LEU A 118 -2.40 1.56 -7.23
CA LEU A 118 -2.82 0.40 -6.42
C LEU A 118 -3.52 -0.67 -7.29
N ILE A 119 -4.41 -0.26 -8.20
CA ILE A 119 -5.06 -1.16 -9.17
C ILE A 119 -4.00 -1.84 -10.05
N PHE A 120 -3.05 -1.07 -10.57
CA PHE A 120 -1.94 -1.60 -11.36
C PHE A 120 -1.13 -2.64 -10.57
N ALA A 121 -0.83 -2.38 -9.29
CA ALA A 121 -0.09 -3.30 -8.45
C ALA A 121 -0.80 -4.66 -8.29
N TRP A 122 -2.12 -4.65 -8.04
CA TRP A 122 -2.93 -5.87 -7.96
C TRP A 122 -3.04 -6.61 -9.31
N LEU A 123 -3.26 -5.88 -10.39
CA LEU A 123 -3.29 -6.45 -11.74
C LEU A 123 -1.94 -7.10 -12.07
N TYR A 124 -0.84 -6.42 -11.76
CA TYR A 124 0.49 -6.93 -12.03
C TYR A 124 0.85 -8.12 -11.14
N LEU A 125 0.40 -8.15 -9.88
CA LEU A 125 0.50 -9.34 -9.03
C LEU A 125 -0.22 -10.55 -9.65
N THR A 126 -1.42 -10.34 -10.19
CA THR A 126 -2.17 -11.38 -10.91
C THR A 126 -1.38 -11.95 -12.07
N ILE A 127 -0.82 -11.07 -12.92
CA ILE A 127 -0.01 -11.48 -14.07
C ILE A 127 1.28 -12.19 -13.60
N ALA A 128 1.93 -11.68 -12.55
CA ALA A 128 3.18 -12.22 -12.04
C ALA A 128 3.05 -13.67 -11.53
N THR A 129 1.86 -14.10 -11.10
CA THR A 129 1.62 -15.51 -10.71
C THR A 129 1.93 -16.51 -11.82
N PHE A 130 1.76 -16.11 -13.08
CA PHE A 130 2.05 -16.95 -14.24
C PHE A 130 3.49 -16.80 -14.75
N LEU A 131 4.22 -15.78 -14.29
CA LEU A 131 5.58 -15.46 -14.72
C LEU A 131 6.66 -16.02 -13.78
N ILE A 132 6.35 -16.17 -12.50
CA ILE A 132 7.33 -16.58 -11.49
C ILE A 132 7.17 -18.07 -11.17
N LYS A 133 8.28 -18.81 -11.17
CA LYS A 133 8.30 -20.24 -10.83
C LYS A 133 8.50 -20.45 -9.32
N ASP A 134 7.88 -21.51 -8.80
CA ASP A 134 8.09 -21.97 -7.42
C ASP A 134 9.54 -22.39 -7.17
N ARG A 135 10.01 -22.18 -5.94
CA ARG A 135 11.38 -22.53 -5.57
C ARG A 135 11.61 -24.04 -5.49
N ASN A 136 10.56 -24.79 -5.14
CA ASN A 136 10.61 -26.23 -4.88
C ASN A 136 10.36 -27.10 -6.12
N ASN A 137 10.02 -26.51 -7.28
CA ASN A 137 9.74 -27.24 -8.53
C ASN A 137 10.98 -27.31 -9.45
N ASN A 138 12.16 -27.52 -8.86
CA ASN A 138 13.43 -27.77 -9.53
C ASN A 138 13.98 -29.15 -9.14
#